data_AF-A0A920T6D0-F1
#
_entry.id   AF-A0A920T6D0-F1
#
_cell.length_a   1.000
_cell.length_b   1.000
_cell.length_c   1.000
_cell.angle_alpha   90.00
_cell.angle_beta   90.00
_cell.angle_gamma   90.00
#
_symmetry.space_group_name_H-M   'P 1'
#
loop_
_entity.id
_entity.type
_entity.pdbx_description
1 polymer ?
#
loop_
_entity_poly.entity_id
_entity_poly.type
_entity_poly.pdbx_seq_one_letter_code
_entity_poly.pdbx_strand_id
1 'polypeptide(L)' 'MFINGDPNFSHEAVLPWIDLGAFKIDLGIWVDNITVVMLIVVALISSMTHLFSIEYMKGDIRYNGTLLISDYSPFQ' A
#
# COMPACT_ATOMS: atom_id res chain seq x y z
N MET A 1 8.34 36.87 10.45
CA MET A 1 7.76 36.15 11.62
C MET A 1 7.30 34.72 11.26
N PHE A 2 7.85 34.01 10.26
CA PHE A 2 7.49 32.60 9.99
C PHE A 2 8.63 31.78 9.33
N ILE A 3 9.89 32.07 9.67
CA ILE A 3 11.06 31.33 9.13
C ILE A 3 11.96 30.98 10.32
N ASN A 4 11.51 30.09 11.18
CA ASN A 4 12.40 29.32 12.05
C ASN A 4 11.97 27.87 11.88
N GLY A 5 12.36 27.31 10.73
CA GLY A 5 12.32 25.87 10.52
C GLY A 5 13.49 25.28 11.30
N ASP A 6 13.19 24.69 12.44
CA ASP A 6 14.16 23.90 13.19
C ASP A 6 14.58 22.71 12.28
N PRO A 7 15.86 22.59 11.88
CA PRO A 7 16.29 21.62 10.87
C PRO A 7 16.34 20.17 11.38
N ASN A 8 16.07 19.92 12.67
CA ASN A 8 16.12 18.59 13.28
C ASN A 8 14.72 18.15 13.79
N PHE A 9 13.77 18.02 12.87
CA PHE A 9 12.44 17.45 13.12
C PHE A 9 12.52 15.91 13.31
N SER A 10 13.42 15.42 14.17
CA SER A 10 13.54 14.00 14.49
C SER A 10 12.54 13.65 15.59
N HIS A 11 11.31 13.33 15.21
CA HIS A 11 10.30 12.82 16.14
C HIS A 11 10.58 11.36 16.45
N GLU A 12 11.24 11.09 17.58
CA GLU A 12 11.43 9.75 18.12
C GLU A 12 10.14 9.29 18.83
N ALA A 13 9.27 8.57 18.10
CA ALA A 13 8.16 7.85 18.71
C ALA A 13 8.63 6.43 19.05
N VAL A 14 9.02 6.20 20.30
CA VAL A 14 9.48 4.90 20.79
C VAL A 14 8.30 4.18 21.47
N LEU A 15 7.83 3.11 20.86
CA LEU A 15 6.76 2.25 21.39
C LEU A 15 7.35 0.88 21.75
N PRO A 16 7.19 0.39 22.98
CA PRO A 16 7.62 -0.96 23.34
C PRO A 16 6.77 -1.97 22.56
N TRP A 17 7.36 -2.66 21.60
CA TRP A 17 6.65 -3.59 20.73
C TRP A 17 6.61 -4.99 21.33
N ILE A 18 7.72 -5.43 21.90
CA ILE A 18 7.84 -6.74 22.55
C ILE A 18 8.66 -6.57 23.83
N ASP A 19 8.10 -6.96 24.98
CA ASP A 19 8.81 -7.06 26.27
C ASP A 19 8.70 -8.50 26.79
N LEU A 20 9.79 -9.27 26.64
CA LEU A 20 9.94 -10.63 27.17
C LEU A 20 10.88 -10.65 28.39
N GLY A 21 10.87 -9.59 29.22
CA GLY A 21 11.62 -9.50 30.48
C GLY A 21 13.14 -9.35 30.30
N ALA A 22 13.78 -10.28 29.60
CA ALA A 22 15.21 -10.25 29.23
C ALA A 22 15.46 -9.68 27.82
N PHE A 23 14.42 -9.57 26.99
CA PHE A 23 14.53 -9.05 25.61
C PHE A 23 13.43 -8.02 25.36
N LYS A 24 13.85 -6.78 25.11
CA LYS A 24 12.95 -5.65 24.85
C LYS A 24 13.24 -5.13 23.45
N ILE A 25 12.24 -5.18 22.57
CA ILE A 25 12.29 -4.55 21.26
C ILE A 25 11.37 -3.34 21.32
N ASP A 26 11.99 -2.17 21.34
CA ASP A 26 11.29 -0.91 21.22
C ASP A 26 11.26 -0.52 19.74
N LEU A 27 10.06 -0.45 19.16
CA LEU A 27 9.87 0.08 17.82
C LEU A 27 9.91 1.60 17.90
N GLY A 28 11.05 2.17 17.50
CA GLY A 28 11.20 3.60 17.25
C GLY A 28 10.88 3.94 15.81
N ILE A 29 9.93 4.84 15.57
CA ILE A 29 9.76 5.44 14.24
C ILE A 29 10.64 6.68 14.18
N TRP A 30 11.60 6.68 13.26
CA TRP A 30 12.49 7.81 12.99
C TRP A 30 12.07 8.43 11.66
N VAL A 31 11.53 9.65 11.71
CA VAL A 31 11.00 10.36 10.54
C VAL A 31 11.88 11.56 10.22
N ASP A 32 12.81 11.38 9.30
CA ASP A 32 13.66 12.45 8.77
C ASP A 32 13.11 13.01 7.45
N ASN A 33 13.59 14.19 7.02
CA ASN A 33 13.13 14.88 5.81
C ASN A 33 13.12 13.98 4.55
N ILE A 34 14.17 13.18 4.34
CA ILE A 34 14.25 12.26 3.20
C ILE A 34 13.19 11.15 3.27
N THR A 35 12.90 10.64 4.47
CA THR A 35 11.87 9.61 4.68
C THR A 35 10.48 10.19 4.45
N VAL A 36 10.24 11.45 4.82
CA VAL A 36 8.97 12.15 4.54
C VAL A 36 8.73 12.25 3.03
N VAL A 37 9.74 12.65 2.27
CA VAL A 37 9.64 12.73 0.80
C VAL A 37 9.37 11.34 0.21
N MET A 38 10.05 10.30 0.71
CA MET A 38 9.84 8.92 0.27
C MET A 38 8.41 8.44 0.56
N LEU A 39 7.85 8.75 1.73
CA LEU A 39 6.48 8.41 2.09
C LEU A 39 5.45 9.10 1.19
N ILE A 40 5.66 10.38 0.85
CA ILE A 40 4.78 11.11 -0.07
C ILE A 40 4.78 10.47 -1.46
N VAL A 41 5.96 10.16 -2.00
CA VAL A 41 6.09 9.53 -3.32
C VAL A 41 5.44 8.16 -3.34
N VAL A 42 5.67 7.33 -2.32
CA VAL A 42 5.07 5.99 -2.20
C VAL A 42 3.54 6.08 -2.10
N ALA A 43 3.02 6.99 -1.27
CA ALA A 43 1.57 7.18 -1.13
C ALA A 43 0.92 7.65 -2.44
N LEU A 44 1.58 8.55 -3.18
CA LEU A 44 1.08 9.05 -4.46
C LEU A 44 1.04 7.95 -5.52
N ILE A 45 2.14 7.21 -5.67
CA ILE A 45 2.20 6.08 -6.62
C ILE A 45 1.17 5.03 -6.20
N SER A 46 1.11 4.65 -4.92
CA SER A 46 0.15 3.67 -4.41
C SER A 46 -1.30 4.05 -4.73
N SER A 47 -1.69 5.32 -4.51
CA SER A 47 -3.02 5.82 -4.85
C SER A 47 -3.32 5.71 -6.35
N MET A 48 -2.36 6.08 -7.20
CA MET A 48 -2.52 6.03 -8.66
C MET A 48 -2.63 4.58 -9.18
N THR A 49 -1.79 3.66 -8.70
CA THR A 49 -1.87 2.25 -9.11
C THR A 49 -3.15 1.58 -8.62
N HIS A 50 -3.63 1.96 -7.43
CA HIS A 50 -4.87 1.41 -6.88
C HIS A 50 -6.09 1.85 -7.70
N LEU A 51 -6.09 3.10 -8.18
CA LEU A 51 -7.12 3.61 -9.10
C LEU A 51 -7.08 2.88 -10.45
N PHE A 52 -5.88 2.67 -11.01
CA PHE A 52 -5.69 1.93 -12.26
C PHE A 52 -6.20 0.48 -12.17
N SER A 53 -5.94 -0.19 -11.04
CA SER A 53 -6.41 -1.58 -10.82
C SER A 53 -7.94 -1.68 -10.82
N ILE A 54 -8.62 -0.72 -10.19
CA ILE A 54 -10.09 -0.67 -10.16
C ILE A 54 -10.66 -0.43 -11.56
N GLU A 55 -10.06 0.48 -12.33
CA GLU A 55 -10.48 0.77 -13.69
C GLU A 55 -10.23 -0.41 -14.64
N TYR A 56 -9.13 -1.14 -14.49
CA TYR A 56 -8.82 -2.34 -15.26
C TYR A 56 -9.83 -3.48 -15.03
N MET A 57 -10.21 -3.72 -13.77
CA MET A 57 -11.20 -4.76 -13.42
C MET A 57 -12.61 -4.43 -13.93
N LYS A 58 -12.89 -3.17 -14.29
CA LYS A 58 -14.17 -2.77 -14.90
C LYS A 58 -14.31 -3.25 -16.35
N GLY A 59 -13.22 -3.71 -16.96
CA GLY A 59 -13.16 -4.11 -18.38
C GLY A 59 -13.47 -5.58 -18.67
N ASP A 60 -13.54 -6.47 -17.68
CA ASP A 60 -13.64 -7.92 -17.94
C ASP A 60 -14.95 -8.55 -17.40
N ILE A 61 -15.98 -8.49 -18.25
CA ILE A 61 -17.26 -9.23 -18.12
C ILE A 61 -17.28 -10.43 -19.10
N ARG A 62 -16.12 -10.88 -19.62
CA ARG A 62 -16.07 -11.99 -20.59
C ARG A 62 -16.03 -13.33 -19.88
N TYR A 63 -17.21 -13.76 -19.43
CA TYR A 63 -17.58 -15.15 -19.16
C TYR A 63 -17.45 -15.99 -20.45
N ASN A 64 -16.23 -16.27 -20.90
CA ASN A 64 -15.94 -16.92 -22.19
C ASN A 64 -15.77 -18.44 -22.09
N GLY A 65 -16.12 -19.06 -20.95
CA GLY A 65 -15.97 -20.51 -20.72
C GLY A 65 -17.25 -21.34 -20.77
N THR A 66 -18.43 -20.72 -20.63
CA THR A 66 -19.69 -21.47 -20.45
C THR A 66 -20.45 -21.71 -21.76
N LEU A 67 -20.17 -20.93 -22.82
CA LEU A 67 -20.90 -21.01 -24.09
C LEU A 67 -20.38 -22.09 -25.06
N LEU A 68 -19.21 -22.68 -24.81
CA LEU A 68 -18.60 -23.64 -25.75
C LEU A 68 -18.93 -25.11 -25.42
N ILE A 69 -19.58 -25.37 -24.27
CA ILE A 69 -20.01 -26.73 -23.84
C ILE A 69 -21.53 -26.93 -23.95
N SER A 70 -22.31 -25.88 -24.23
CA SER A 70 -23.76 -25.99 -24.48
C SER A 70 -24.13 -26.36 -25.92
N ASP A 71 -23.18 -26.39 -26.86
CA ASP A 71 -23.40 -26.73 -28.28
C ASP A 71 -22.96 -28.15 -28.67
N TYR A 72 -22.53 -28.97 -27.71
CA TYR A 72 -22.22 -30.38 -27.93
C TYR A 72 -23.30 -31.28 -27.34
N SER A 73 -24.49 -31.26 -27.93
CA SER A 73 -25.49 -32.32 -27.80
C SER A 73 -25.45 -33.23 -29.04
N PRO A 74 -25.26 -34.55 -28.90
CA PRO A 74 -25.00 -35.47 -30.01
C PRO A 74 -26.30 -36.06 -30.60
N PHE A 75 -27.06 -35.32 -31.41
CA PHE A 75 -28.11 -35.92 -32.24
C PHE A 75 -28.63 -34.99 -33.35
N GLN A 76 -27.95 -34.97 -34.49
CA GLN A 76 -28.52 -35.03 -35.85
C GLN A 76 -27.43 -35.49 -36.82
#